data_AF-A0A962R1C5-F1
#
_entry.id   AF-A0A962R1C5-F1
#
_cell.length_a   1.000
_cell.length_b   1.000
_cell.length_c   1.000
_cell.angle_alpha   90.00
_cell.angle_beta   90.00
_cell.angle_gamma   90.00
#
_symmetry.space_group_name_H-M   'P 1'
#
loop_
_entity.id
_entity.type
_entity.pdbx_description
1 polymer ?
#
loop_
_entity_poly.entity_id
_entity_poly.type
_entity_poly.pdbx_seq_one_letter_code
_entity_poly.pdbx_strand_id
1 'polypeptide(L)'
;IMFREEADYLRFKSLQLVNASLVARLYGVPESRVLDVIYFDPALAIKICLPREISSGAPGDRDVYGAQQHAPLLLWEFELPEK
;
A
#
# COMPACT_ATOMS: atom_id res chain seq x y z
N ILE A 1 1.73 1.60 5.15
CA ILE A 1 1.06 1.01 6.33
C ILE A 1 2.11 0.87 7.42
N MET A 2 1.82 1.25 8.66
CA MET A 2 2.77 1.13 9.78
C MET A 2 2.11 0.36 10.92
N PHE A 3 2.90 -0.45 11.61
CA PHE A 3 2.46 -1.26 12.73
C PHE A 3 3.04 -0.70 14.03
N ARG A 4 2.26 -0.80 15.11
CA ARG A 4 2.73 -0.43 16.45
C ARG A 4 3.59 -1.54 17.05
N GLU A 5 3.09 -2.77 16.99
CA GLU A 5 3.73 -3.94 17.59
C GLU A 5 4.45 -4.77 16.52
N GLU A 6 5.66 -5.24 16.84
CA GLU A 6 6.44 -6.08 15.94
C GLU A 6 5.74 -7.43 15.65
N ALA A 7 5.06 -8.00 16.65
CA ALA A 7 4.34 -9.26 16.48
C ALA A 7 3.24 -9.17 15.41
N ASP A 8 2.50 -8.05 15.36
CA ASP A 8 1.47 -7.79 14.36
C ASP A 8 2.09 -7.63 12.97
N TYR A 9 3.20 -6.88 12.88
CA TYR A 9 3.95 -6.72 11.63
C TYR A 9 4.44 -8.06 11.09
N LEU A 10 5.07 -8.88 11.93
CA LEU A 10 5.64 -10.17 11.52
C LEU A 10 4.54 -11.15 11.08
N ARG A 11 3.40 -11.18 11.78
CA ARG A 11 2.24 -11.99 11.37
C ARG A 11 1.65 -11.50 10.06
N PHE A 12 1.52 -10.19 9.88
CA PHE A 12 1.01 -9.62 8.64
C PHE A 12 1.98 -9.86 7.46
N LYS A 13 3.29 -9.79 7.71
CA LYS A 13 4.36 -10.07 6.74
C LYS A 13 4.39 -11.53 6.32
N SER A 14 4.28 -12.48 7.26
CA SER A 14 4.35 -13.91 6.94
C SER A 14 3.23 -14.38 6.01
N LEU A 15 2.07 -13.73 6.11
CA LEU A 15 0.91 -13.97 5.26
C LEU A 15 0.99 -13.27 3.89
N GLN A 16 1.96 -12.38 3.68
CA GLN A 16 2.11 -11.54 2.49
C GLN A 16 0.79 -10.90 2.02
N LEU A 17 -0.03 -10.44 3.00
CA LEU A 17 -1.37 -9.93 2.75
C LEU A 17 -1.36 -8.74 1.78
N VAL A 18 -0.29 -7.93 1.79
CA VAL A 18 -0.11 -6.83 0.85
C VAL A 18 0.97 -7.21 -0.16
N ASN A 19 0.55 -7.39 -1.40
CA ASN A 19 1.41 -7.73 -2.53
C ASN A 19 0.96 -6.93 -3.78
N ALA A 20 1.73 -7.03 -4.86
CA ALA A 20 1.47 -6.27 -6.07
C ALA A 20 0.06 -6.51 -6.65
N SER A 21 -0.41 -7.76 -6.62
CA SER A 21 -1.75 -8.13 -7.09
C SER A 21 -2.87 -7.47 -6.27
N LEU A 22 -2.77 -7.46 -4.92
CA LEU A 22 -3.73 -6.74 -4.07
C LEU A 22 -3.73 -5.25 -4.39
N VAL A 23 -2.54 -4.62 -4.45
CA VAL A 23 -2.41 -3.18 -4.71
C VAL A 23 -3.00 -2.83 -6.07
N ALA A 24 -2.67 -3.59 -7.11
CA ALA A 24 -3.21 -3.41 -8.45
C ALA A 24 -4.76 -3.42 -8.44
N ARG A 25 -5.35 -4.39 -7.75
CA ARG A 25 -6.81 -4.50 -7.59
C ARG A 25 -7.43 -3.32 -6.82
N LEU A 26 -6.85 -2.94 -5.68
CA LEU A 26 -7.39 -1.86 -4.84
C LEU A 26 -7.31 -0.49 -5.54
N TYR A 27 -6.24 -0.25 -6.30
CA TYR A 27 -6.03 1.02 -6.99
C TYR A 27 -6.54 1.04 -8.44
N GLY A 28 -7.13 -0.05 -8.93
CA GLY A 28 -7.72 -0.12 -10.27
C GLY A 28 -6.70 -0.01 -11.41
N VAL A 29 -5.46 -0.46 -11.18
CA VAL A 29 -4.36 -0.37 -12.15
C VAL A 29 -3.85 -1.76 -12.55
N PRO A 30 -3.22 -1.92 -13.73
CA PRO A 30 -2.49 -3.14 -14.05
C PRO A 30 -1.37 -3.43 -13.04
N GLU A 31 -1.09 -4.69 -12.77
CA GLU A 31 -0.01 -5.08 -11.83
C GLU A 31 1.37 -4.55 -12.26
N SER A 32 1.61 -4.41 -13.56
CA SER A 32 2.82 -3.79 -14.12
C SER A 32 3.03 -2.32 -13.75
N ARG A 33 1.99 -1.65 -13.22
CA ARG A 33 2.08 -0.27 -12.69
C ARG A 33 2.41 -0.25 -11.20
N VAL A 34 2.39 -1.38 -10.51
CA VAL A 34 2.88 -1.46 -9.12
C VAL A 34 4.39 -1.62 -9.17
N LEU A 35 5.12 -0.53 -8.88
CA LEU A 35 6.57 -0.50 -9.04
C LEU A 35 7.25 -1.34 -7.96
N ASP A 36 6.81 -1.19 -6.71
CA ASP A 36 7.35 -1.93 -5.58
C ASP A 36 6.31 -2.08 -4.46
N VAL A 37 6.37 -3.22 -3.76
CA VAL A 37 5.75 -3.42 -2.45
C VAL A 37 6.83 -3.95 -1.50
N ILE A 38 7.25 -3.10 -0.56
CA ILE A 38 8.41 -3.34 0.30
C ILE A 38 7.93 -3.50 1.74
N TYR A 39 8.21 -4.67 2.31
CA TYR A 39 8.12 -4.92 3.76
C TYR A 39 9.42 -4.41 4.41
N PHE A 40 9.35 -3.20 4.95
CA PHE A 40 10.49 -2.50 5.52
C PHE A 40 10.57 -2.76 7.03
N ASP A 41 11.30 -3.82 7.38
CA ASP A 41 11.44 -4.33 8.75
C ASP A 41 11.89 -3.27 9.77
N PRO A 42 12.87 -2.39 9.48
CA PRO A 42 13.35 -1.43 10.48
C PRO A 42 12.30 -0.42 10.98
N ALA A 43 11.24 -0.18 10.20
CA ALA A 43 10.16 0.73 10.58
C ALA A 43 8.84 0.00 10.88
N LEU A 44 8.84 -1.34 10.91
CA LEU A 44 7.64 -2.16 11.04
C LEU A 44 6.55 -1.67 10.07
N ALA A 45 6.91 -1.52 8.79
CA ALA A 45 6.08 -0.82 7.83
C ALA A 45 6.09 -1.47 6.45
N ILE A 46 5.04 -1.17 5.69
CA ILE A 46 4.90 -1.54 4.29
C ILE A 46 4.88 -0.26 3.47
N LYS A 47 5.83 -0.17 2.53
CA LYS A 47 5.92 0.89 1.54
C LYS A 47 5.43 0.36 0.20
N ILE A 48 4.54 1.12 -0.44
CA ILE A 48 3.99 0.82 -1.77
C ILE A 48 4.40 1.96 -2.69
N CYS A 49 4.92 1.62 -3.87
CA CYS A 49 5.32 2.58 -4.90
C CYS A 49 4.42 2.45 -6.13
N LEU A 50 3.71 3.53 -6.47
CA LEU A 50 2.87 3.64 -7.66
C LEU A 50 3.25 4.91 -8.45
N PRO A 51 3.25 4.87 -9.79
CA PRO A 51 3.46 6.04 -10.60
C PRO A 51 2.24 6.96 -10.53
N ARG A 52 2.49 8.28 -10.50
CA ARG A 52 1.43 9.27 -10.65
C ARG A 52 1.09 9.44 -12.13
N GLU A 53 -0.18 9.68 -12.44
CA GLU A 53 -0.61 10.05 -13.79
C GLU A 53 -0.21 11.49 -14.13
N ILE A 54 -0.36 12.39 -13.17
CA ILE A 54 0.00 13.81 -13.26
C ILE A 54 1.08 14.10 -12.21
N SER A 55 2.16 14.75 -12.64
CA SER A 55 3.23 15.18 -11.75
C SER A 55 2.67 16.08 -10.63
N SER A 56 3.23 15.96 -9.43
CA SER A 56 2.78 16.75 -8.27
C SER A 56 2.88 18.25 -8.57
N GLY A 57 1.76 18.97 -8.38
CA GLY A 57 1.67 20.42 -8.61
C GLY A 57 1.57 20.87 -10.07
N ALA A 58 1.53 19.95 -11.04
CA ALA A 58 1.31 20.30 -12.44
C ALA A 58 -0.16 20.71 -12.71
N PRO A 59 -0.44 21.49 -13.78
CA PRO A 59 -1.82 21.78 -14.17
C PRO A 59 -2.65 20.50 -14.34
N GLY A 60 -3.80 20.45 -13.68
CA GLY A 60 -4.68 19.27 -13.65
C GLY A 60 -4.45 18.33 -12.47
N ASP A 61 -3.38 18.53 -11.68
CA ASP A 61 -3.22 17.81 -10.41
C ASP A 61 -4.27 18.27 -9.40
N ARG A 62 -5.07 17.33 -8.90
CA ARG A 62 -6.13 17.56 -7.92
C ARG A 62 -5.73 17.12 -6.51
N ASP A 63 -4.54 16.53 -6.37
CA ASP A 63 -4.05 15.98 -5.12
C ASP A 63 -2.53 16.11 -5.02
N VAL A 64 -2.08 17.35 -4.85
CA VAL A 64 -0.66 17.70 -4.76
C VAL A 64 0.06 16.92 -3.66
N TYR A 65 -0.63 16.68 -2.53
CA TYR A 65 -0.08 15.94 -1.40
C TYR A 65 -0.12 14.41 -1.58
N GLY A 66 -0.97 13.89 -2.46
CA GLY A 66 -1.16 12.44 -2.65
C GLY A 66 -2.03 11.79 -1.58
N ALA A 67 -2.81 12.56 -0.82
CA ALA A 67 -3.65 12.04 0.27
C ALA A 67 -4.74 11.08 -0.20
N GLN A 68 -5.23 11.22 -1.44
CA GLN A 68 -6.30 10.38 -1.97
C GLN A 68 -5.85 8.93 -2.16
N GLN A 69 -4.53 8.70 -2.23
CA GLN A 69 -3.96 7.35 -2.29
C GLN A 69 -4.17 6.54 -1.01
N HIS A 70 -4.56 7.16 0.11
CA HIS A 70 -4.84 6.43 1.35
C HIS A 70 -6.20 5.74 1.35
N ALA A 71 -7.20 6.27 0.62
CA ALA A 71 -8.58 5.81 0.72
C ALA A 71 -8.77 4.32 0.37
N PRO A 72 -8.18 3.78 -0.73
CA PRO A 72 -8.37 2.37 -1.07
C PRO A 72 -7.87 1.39 0.02
N LEU A 73 -6.76 1.71 0.67
CA LEU A 73 -6.21 0.90 1.76
C LEU A 73 -6.95 1.13 3.09
N LEU A 74 -7.47 2.34 3.32
CA LEU A 74 -8.26 2.65 4.52
C LEU A 74 -9.57 1.86 4.57
N LEU A 75 -10.18 1.62 3.40
CA LEU A 75 -11.44 0.88 3.27
C LEU A 75 -11.23 -0.63 3.03
N TRP A 76 -9.98 -1.08 2.94
CA TRP A 76 -9.68 -2.49 2.69
C TRP A 76 -9.75 -3.28 3.99
N GLU A 77 -10.69 -4.22 4.03
CA GLU A 77 -10.84 -5.19 5.10
C GLU A 77 -10.24 -6.54 4.70
N PHE A 78 -9.69 -7.25 5.68
CA PHE A 78 -9.13 -8.58 5.53
C PHE A 78 -9.31 -9.36 6.82
N GLU A 79 -9.34 -10.68 6.70
CA GLU A 79 -9.34 -11.57 7.86
C GLU A 79 -7.90 -11.95 8.20
N LEU A 80 -7.59 -11.98 9.50
CA LEU A 80 -6.37 -12.57 10.01
C LEU A 80 -6.67 -14.01 10.42
N PRO A 81 -6.21 -15.03 9.68
CA PRO A 81 -6.42 -16.41 10.06
C PRO A 81 -5.89 -16.65 11.46
N GLU A 82 -6.70 -17.21 12.36
CA GLU A 82 -6.20 -17.73 13.62
C GLU A 82 -5.19 -18.85 13.34
N LYS A 83 -4.17 -18.95 14.20
CA LYS A 83 -3.07 -19.92 14.05
C LYS A 83 -3.58 -21.34 13.91
#